data_AF-A0A150TSD2-F1
#
_entry.id   AF-A0A150TSD2-F1
#
_cell.length_a   1.000
_cell.length_b   1.000
_cell.length_c   1.000
_cell.angle_alpha   90.00
_cell.angle_beta   90.00
_cell.angle_gamma   90.00
#
_symmetry.space_group_name_H-M   'P 1'
#
loop_
_entity.id
_entity.type
_entity.pdbx_description
1 polymer ?
#
loop_
_entity_poly.entity_id
_entity_poly.type
_entity_poly.pdbx_seq_one_letter_code
_entity_poly.pdbx_strand_id
1 'polypeptide(L)'
;MTSKFLPVIALNAFEEGAELLPLVTGGTASQREVLRFCRTLRRRAICELLLLGLVGRFHLYLHKSGRAFLHFLRGSADAAKVTSRAEPFFDAIACLDLECAREQARSARSTWNERVEYEEDFLYVRFLMSAHFLDAPATELTAMLARAEEVTEGRDDPRIAICSALLARDAGRFDDALSDLLDLREQRTTHLFDRGGAHEEEAATEGQIDVEGLALVRLAESRGIVTRPEYPFIPSLLRVGPTRAFTVDDWTDIAE
;
A
#
# COMPACT_ATOMS: atom_id res chain seq x y z
N MET A 1 20.21 -3.75 -11.10
CA MET A 1 20.30 -3.53 -12.56
C MET A 1 18.89 -3.28 -13.07
N THR A 2 18.65 -2.16 -13.72
CA THR A 2 17.33 -1.82 -14.29
C THR A 2 16.98 -2.82 -15.38
N SER A 3 15.85 -3.52 -15.26
CA SER A 3 15.44 -4.53 -16.26
C SER A 3 15.29 -3.88 -17.64
N LYS A 4 15.85 -4.53 -18.66
CA LYS A 4 15.74 -4.07 -20.07
C LYS A 4 14.28 -4.03 -20.57
N PHE A 5 13.37 -4.69 -19.86
CA PHE A 5 11.95 -4.77 -20.21
C PHE A 5 11.09 -3.70 -19.54
N LEU A 6 11.65 -2.85 -18.67
CA LEU A 6 10.88 -1.79 -17.99
C LEU A 6 10.07 -0.88 -18.92
N PRO A 7 10.57 -0.47 -20.12
CA PRO A 7 9.75 0.27 -21.07
C PRO A 7 8.51 -0.51 -21.55
N VAL A 8 8.66 -1.80 -21.80
CA VAL A 8 7.55 -2.68 -22.21
C VAL A 8 6.57 -2.88 -21.06
N ILE A 9 7.07 -3.07 -19.84
CA ILE A 9 6.24 -3.19 -18.62
C ILE A 9 5.42 -1.91 -18.41
N ALA A 10 6.03 -0.73 -18.62
CA ALA A 10 5.34 0.55 -18.51
C ALA A 10 4.23 0.74 -19.56
N LEU A 11 4.42 0.20 -20.77
CA LEU A 11 3.42 0.20 -21.83
C LEU A 11 2.28 -0.78 -21.53
N ASN A 12 2.60 -2.03 -21.15
CA ASN A 12 1.61 -3.04 -20.78
C ASN A 12 0.71 -2.56 -19.64
N ALA A 13 1.30 -1.93 -18.60
CA ALA A 13 0.53 -1.37 -17.50
C ALA A 13 -0.42 -0.25 -17.95
N PHE A 14 -0.02 0.56 -18.93
CA PHE A 14 -0.89 1.59 -19.50
C PHE A 14 -2.05 0.97 -20.27
N GLU A 15 -1.78 0.01 -21.16
CA GLU A 15 -2.80 -0.68 -21.95
C GLU A 15 -3.82 -1.41 -21.06
N GLU A 16 -3.36 -2.19 -20.08
CA GLU A 16 -4.22 -2.88 -19.12
C GLU A 16 -5.03 -1.89 -18.27
N GLY A 17 -4.42 -0.77 -17.85
CA GLY A 17 -5.11 0.31 -17.15
C GLY A 17 -6.24 0.91 -17.98
N ALA A 18 -6.00 1.15 -19.27
CA ALA A 18 -6.99 1.69 -20.21
C ALA A 18 -8.18 0.76 -20.44
N GLU A 19 -7.93 -0.54 -20.50
CA GLU A 19 -8.99 -1.55 -20.62
C GLU A 19 -9.88 -1.62 -19.37
N LEU A 20 -9.29 -1.46 -18.18
CA LEU A 20 -9.99 -1.55 -16.90
C LEU A 20 -10.74 -0.26 -16.53
N LEU A 21 -10.26 0.90 -16.98
CA LEU A 21 -10.77 2.21 -16.59
C LEU A 21 -12.30 2.37 -16.77
N PRO A 22 -12.92 1.92 -17.89
CA PRO A 22 -14.38 2.00 -18.06
C PRO A 22 -15.17 1.21 -17.01
N LEU A 23 -14.66 0.05 -16.57
CA LEU A 23 -15.31 -0.76 -15.53
C LEU A 23 -15.22 -0.08 -14.16
N VAL A 24 -14.06 0.51 -13.84
CA VAL A 24 -13.84 1.19 -12.56
C VAL A 24 -14.68 2.46 -12.49
N THR A 25 -14.66 3.30 -13.53
CA THR A 25 -15.45 4.54 -13.60
C THR A 25 -16.95 4.30 -13.72
N GLY A 26 -17.36 3.20 -14.35
CA GLY A 26 -18.75 2.77 -14.44
C GLY A 26 -19.30 2.17 -13.14
N GLY A 27 -18.47 1.95 -12.12
CA GLY A 27 -18.87 1.37 -10.84
C GLY A 27 -19.30 -0.11 -10.93
N THR A 28 -18.92 -0.81 -11.99
CA THR A 28 -19.28 -2.22 -12.22
C THR A 28 -18.14 -3.19 -11.93
N ALA A 29 -16.92 -2.67 -11.72
CA ALA A 29 -15.76 -3.47 -11.36
C ALA A 29 -15.89 -4.10 -9.96
N SER A 30 -15.53 -5.38 -9.87
CA SER A 30 -15.29 -6.07 -8.60
C SER A 30 -14.04 -5.52 -7.89
N GLN A 31 -13.89 -5.75 -6.58
CA GLN A 31 -12.67 -5.33 -5.86
C GLN A 31 -11.40 -5.88 -6.51
N ARG A 32 -11.45 -7.12 -7.02
CA ARG A 32 -10.30 -7.73 -7.71
C ARG A 32 -9.91 -6.95 -8.97
N GLU A 33 -10.87 -6.50 -9.76
CA GLU A 33 -10.61 -5.70 -10.97
C GLU A 33 -10.10 -4.30 -10.63
N VAL A 34 -10.66 -3.68 -9.58
CA VAL A 34 -10.18 -2.39 -9.08
C VAL A 34 -8.76 -2.49 -8.55
N LEU A 35 -8.43 -3.54 -7.79
CA LEU A 35 -7.06 -3.76 -7.31
C LEU A 35 -6.09 -4.02 -8.46
N ARG A 36 -6.53 -4.73 -9.52
CA ARG A 36 -5.73 -4.90 -10.73
C ARG A 36 -5.45 -3.55 -11.41
N PHE A 37 -6.46 -2.70 -11.56
CA PHE A 37 -6.30 -1.34 -12.08
C PHE A 37 -5.36 -0.49 -11.21
N CYS A 38 -5.51 -0.54 -9.90
CA CYS A 38 -4.62 0.16 -8.97
C CYS A 38 -3.17 -0.32 -9.11
N ARG A 39 -2.96 -1.62 -9.29
CA ARG A 39 -1.64 -2.21 -9.52
C ARG A 39 -1.01 -1.72 -10.81
N THR A 40 -1.76 -1.53 -11.89
CA THR A 40 -1.20 -0.96 -13.13
C THR A 40 -0.71 0.47 -12.94
N LEU A 41 -1.47 1.29 -12.20
CA LEU A 41 -1.05 2.64 -11.82
C LEU A 41 0.22 2.62 -10.96
N ARG A 42 0.30 1.75 -9.94
CA ARG A 42 1.51 1.59 -9.12
C ARG A 42 2.71 1.16 -9.95
N ARG A 43 2.55 0.18 -10.85
CA ARG A 43 3.62 -0.24 -11.76
C ARG A 43 4.09 0.90 -12.63
N ARG A 44 3.16 1.70 -13.18
CA ARG A 44 3.50 2.89 -13.94
C ARG A 44 4.28 3.90 -13.09
N ALA A 45 3.84 4.15 -11.85
CA ALA A 45 4.55 4.99 -10.89
C ALA A 45 6.02 4.58 -10.75
N ILE A 46 6.25 3.28 -10.51
CA ILE A 46 7.59 2.72 -10.34
C ILE A 46 8.40 2.78 -11.63
N CYS A 47 7.81 2.48 -12.78
CA CYS A 47 8.50 2.60 -14.07
C CYS A 47 8.94 4.05 -14.35
N GLU A 48 8.07 5.04 -14.13
CA GLU A 48 8.41 6.47 -14.30
C GLU A 48 9.55 6.90 -13.38
N LEU A 49 9.58 6.37 -12.16
CA LEU A 49 10.68 6.59 -11.24
C LEU A 49 11.98 5.94 -11.73
N LEU A 50 11.96 4.64 -12.05
CA LEU A 50 13.16 3.87 -12.38
C LEU A 50 13.76 4.23 -13.74
N LEU A 51 12.92 4.63 -14.71
CA LEU A 51 13.35 4.99 -16.06
C LEU A 51 13.77 6.47 -16.15
N LEU A 52 13.05 7.37 -15.48
CA LEU A 52 13.16 8.81 -15.71
C LEU A 52 13.51 9.62 -14.45
N GLY A 53 13.51 9.00 -13.26
CA GLY A 53 13.75 9.70 -11.99
C GLY A 53 12.61 10.66 -11.59
N LEU A 54 11.41 10.51 -12.17
CA LEU A 54 10.32 11.47 -12.03
C LEU A 54 9.49 11.21 -10.76
N VAL A 55 9.98 11.68 -9.61
CA VAL A 55 9.31 11.54 -8.30
C VAL A 55 7.89 12.09 -8.29
N GLY A 56 7.66 13.24 -8.95
CA GLY A 56 6.32 13.82 -9.05
C GLY A 56 5.33 12.92 -9.79
N ARG A 57 5.78 12.18 -10.82
CA ARG A 57 4.95 11.19 -11.52
C ARG A 57 4.71 9.96 -10.67
N PHE A 58 5.71 9.52 -9.90
CA PHE A 58 5.53 8.44 -8.93
C PHE A 58 4.39 8.74 -7.95
N HIS A 59 4.44 9.89 -7.25
CA HIS A 59 3.38 10.24 -6.30
C HIS A 59 2.02 10.46 -6.98
N LEU A 60 1.99 11.01 -8.19
CA LEU A 60 0.76 11.17 -8.95
C LEU A 60 0.07 9.83 -9.21
N TYR A 61 0.78 8.84 -9.73
CA TYR A 61 0.15 7.56 -10.04
C TYR A 61 -0.29 6.80 -8.78
N LEU A 62 0.42 6.95 -7.65
CA LEU A 62 -0.05 6.44 -6.35
C LEU A 62 -1.31 7.17 -5.87
N HIS A 63 -1.38 8.49 -6.03
CA HIS A 63 -2.60 9.28 -5.79
C HIS A 63 -3.77 8.76 -6.62
N LYS A 64 -3.56 8.54 -7.92
CA LYS A 64 -4.58 8.00 -8.82
C LYS A 64 -5.08 6.63 -8.34
N SER A 65 -4.17 5.75 -7.94
CA SER A 65 -4.47 4.43 -7.38
C SER A 65 -5.38 4.55 -6.15
N GLY A 66 -5.00 5.39 -5.18
CA GLY A 66 -5.79 5.62 -3.97
C GLY A 66 -7.19 6.16 -4.26
N ARG A 67 -7.33 7.12 -5.19
CA ARG A 67 -8.62 7.72 -5.54
C ARG A 67 -9.54 6.75 -6.28
N ALA A 68 -9.00 5.92 -7.17
CA ALA A 68 -9.75 4.87 -7.85
C ALA A 68 -10.31 3.83 -6.86
N PHE A 69 -9.50 3.41 -5.88
CA PHE A 69 -9.95 2.49 -4.84
C PHE A 69 -11.00 3.12 -3.92
N LEU A 70 -10.84 4.40 -3.57
CA LEU A 70 -11.86 5.12 -2.79
C LEU A 70 -13.21 5.21 -3.53
N HIS A 71 -13.18 5.41 -4.86
CA HIS A 71 -14.39 5.38 -5.68
C HIS A 71 -15.13 4.03 -5.53
N PHE A 72 -14.39 2.92 -5.65
CA PHE A 72 -14.93 1.58 -5.41
C PHE A 72 -15.51 1.41 -4.00
N LEU A 73 -14.77 1.81 -2.95
CA LEU A 73 -15.22 1.66 -1.57
C LEU A 73 -16.51 2.43 -1.27
N ARG A 74 -16.70 3.60 -1.89
CA ARG A 74 -17.92 4.40 -1.73
C ARG A 74 -19.11 3.86 -2.54
N GLY A 75 -18.85 3.28 -3.72
CA GLY A 75 -19.89 2.74 -4.60
C GLY A 75 -20.36 1.33 -4.25
N SER A 76 -19.58 0.59 -3.46
CA SER A 76 -19.81 -0.84 -3.22
C SER A 76 -20.49 -1.14 -1.90
N ALA A 77 -21.33 -2.19 -1.90
CA ALA A 77 -21.88 -2.76 -0.67
C ALA A 77 -20.78 -3.33 0.24
N ASP A 78 -20.99 -3.30 1.55
CA ASP A 78 -20.00 -3.74 2.54
C ASP A 78 -19.57 -5.21 2.36
N ALA A 79 -20.50 -6.07 1.93
CA ALA A 79 -20.22 -7.49 1.65
C ALA A 79 -19.23 -7.72 0.49
N ALA A 80 -19.06 -6.74 -0.40
CA ALA A 80 -18.12 -6.80 -1.52
C ALA A 80 -16.71 -6.32 -1.15
N LYS A 81 -16.51 -5.79 0.06
CA LYS A 81 -15.26 -5.21 0.54
C LYS A 81 -14.48 -6.23 1.36
N VAL A 82 -13.18 -6.26 1.12
CA VAL A 82 -12.18 -7.05 1.83
C VAL A 82 -11.10 -6.09 2.33
N THR A 83 -11.07 -5.81 3.63
CA THR A 83 -10.27 -4.71 4.19
C THR A 83 -8.77 -5.03 4.19
N SER A 84 -8.38 -6.29 4.38
CA SER A 84 -6.98 -6.75 4.24
C SER A 84 -6.38 -6.46 2.85
N ARG A 85 -7.21 -6.39 1.81
CA ARG A 85 -6.79 -6.10 0.42
C ARG A 85 -6.96 -4.62 0.10
N ALA A 86 -6.18 -3.81 0.81
CA ALA A 86 -6.18 -2.36 0.71
C ALA A 86 -4.79 -1.84 0.32
N GLU A 87 -4.12 -2.48 -0.62
CA GLU A 87 -2.86 -1.98 -1.17
C GLU A 87 -2.95 -0.49 -1.59
N PRO A 88 -4.06 0.01 -2.19
CA PRO A 88 -4.22 1.43 -2.52
C PRO A 88 -4.37 2.40 -1.33
N PHE A 89 -4.63 1.88 -0.12
CA PHE A 89 -4.56 2.68 1.11
C PHE A 89 -3.11 3.08 1.40
N PHE A 90 -2.18 2.15 1.22
CA PHE A 90 -0.76 2.44 1.33
C PHE A 90 -0.29 3.39 0.22
N ASP A 91 -0.83 3.30 -1.01
CA ASP A 91 -0.52 4.27 -2.07
C ASP A 91 -0.88 5.70 -1.67
N ALA A 92 -2.07 5.91 -1.11
CA ALA A 92 -2.52 7.23 -0.66
C ALA A 92 -1.60 7.80 0.43
N ILE A 93 -1.16 6.97 1.39
CA ILE A 93 -0.21 7.40 2.42
C ILE A 93 1.17 7.68 1.81
N ALA A 94 1.65 6.80 0.93
CA ALA A 94 2.93 6.89 0.23
C ALA A 94 3.02 8.04 -0.78
N CYS A 95 1.91 8.71 -1.11
CA CYS A 95 1.91 9.98 -1.85
C CYS A 95 1.51 11.21 -1.02
N LEU A 96 1.24 11.07 0.29
CA LEU A 96 0.77 12.11 1.21
C LEU A 96 -0.66 12.61 0.92
N ASP A 97 -1.46 11.85 0.17
CA ASP A 97 -2.90 12.10 0.10
C ASP A 97 -3.62 11.53 1.34
N LEU A 98 -3.36 12.17 2.48
CA LEU A 98 -3.89 11.76 3.79
C LEU A 98 -5.40 11.97 3.89
N GLU A 99 -5.98 12.82 3.05
CA GLU A 99 -7.43 12.94 2.94
C GLU A 99 -8.01 11.67 2.31
N CYS A 100 -7.46 11.21 1.18
CA CYS A 100 -7.87 9.96 0.56
C CYS A 100 -7.70 8.77 1.50
N ALA A 101 -6.55 8.65 2.17
CA ALA A 101 -6.31 7.56 3.13
C ALA A 101 -7.35 7.55 4.26
N ARG A 102 -7.74 8.73 4.78
CA ARG A 102 -8.80 8.85 5.79
C ARG A 102 -10.17 8.42 5.28
N GLU A 103 -10.51 8.84 4.08
CA GLU A 103 -11.79 8.49 3.48
C GLU A 103 -11.88 7.01 3.12
N GLN A 104 -10.77 6.39 2.71
CA GLN A 104 -10.68 4.94 2.55
C GLN A 104 -10.87 4.22 3.89
N ALA A 105 -10.20 4.67 4.96
CA ALA A 105 -10.34 4.10 6.30
C ALA A 105 -11.79 4.13 6.81
N ARG A 106 -12.53 5.21 6.51
CA ARG A 106 -13.96 5.36 6.85
C ARG A 106 -14.87 4.48 6.00
N SER A 107 -14.51 4.26 4.74
CA SER A 107 -15.32 3.52 3.77
C SER A 107 -15.03 2.02 3.74
N ALA A 108 -13.89 1.60 4.30
CA ALA A 108 -13.51 0.22 4.47
C ALA A 108 -14.44 -0.50 5.43
N ARG A 109 -14.57 -1.82 5.26
CA ARG A 109 -15.38 -2.65 6.14
C ARG A 109 -14.76 -2.68 7.54
N SER A 110 -15.59 -2.49 8.56
CA SER A 110 -15.15 -2.41 9.97
C SER A 110 -15.13 -3.77 10.69
N THR A 111 -15.62 -4.84 10.05
CA THR A 111 -15.72 -6.18 10.64
C THR A 111 -14.97 -7.20 9.78
N TRP A 112 -14.31 -8.15 10.43
CA TRP A 112 -13.62 -9.24 9.75
C TRP A 112 -14.60 -10.11 8.94
N ASN A 113 -14.16 -10.56 7.76
CA ASN A 113 -14.88 -11.51 6.93
C ASN A 113 -14.13 -12.83 6.81
N GLU A 114 -14.43 -13.76 7.71
CA GLU A 114 -13.81 -15.10 7.81
C GLU A 114 -13.83 -15.92 6.51
N ARG A 115 -14.71 -15.60 5.56
CA ARG A 115 -14.85 -16.34 4.30
C ARG A 115 -13.85 -15.94 3.23
N VAL A 116 -13.24 -14.75 3.33
CA VAL A 116 -12.48 -14.15 2.22
C VAL A 116 -11.15 -13.53 2.62
N GLU A 117 -10.89 -13.35 3.92
CA GLU A 117 -9.62 -12.82 4.44
C GLU A 117 -9.21 -13.49 5.75
N TYR A 118 -7.89 -13.61 5.93
CA TYR A 118 -7.29 -14.00 7.19
C TYR A 118 -7.49 -12.91 8.24
N GLU A 119 -7.65 -13.31 9.50
CA GLU A 119 -7.98 -12.37 10.57
C GLU A 119 -6.79 -11.46 10.88
N GLU A 120 -5.57 -11.99 10.86
CA GLU A 120 -4.33 -11.24 11.07
C GLU A 120 -4.12 -10.13 10.02
N ASP A 121 -4.40 -10.42 8.75
CA ASP A 121 -4.28 -9.43 7.67
C ASP A 121 -5.35 -8.33 7.80
N PHE A 122 -6.57 -8.72 8.19
CA PHE A 122 -7.64 -7.76 8.49
C PHE A 122 -7.25 -6.85 9.65
N LEU A 123 -6.77 -7.43 10.77
CA LEU A 123 -6.39 -6.69 11.97
C LEU A 123 -5.24 -5.74 11.72
N TYR A 124 -4.24 -6.14 10.93
CA TYR A 124 -3.13 -5.28 10.55
C TYR A 124 -3.60 -4.00 9.85
N VAL A 125 -4.34 -4.13 8.74
CA VAL A 125 -4.82 -2.97 7.99
C VAL A 125 -5.80 -2.15 8.82
N ARG A 126 -6.73 -2.82 9.52
CA ARG A 126 -7.72 -2.14 10.35
C ARG A 126 -7.07 -1.38 11.50
N PHE A 127 -5.99 -1.90 12.09
CA PHE A 127 -5.24 -1.21 13.14
C PHE A 127 -4.66 0.09 12.61
N LEU A 128 -3.98 0.06 11.45
CA LEU A 128 -3.38 1.26 10.85
C LEU A 128 -4.43 2.32 10.54
N MET A 129 -5.57 1.91 9.95
CA MET A 129 -6.72 2.78 9.71
C MET A 129 -7.23 3.41 11.01
N SER A 130 -7.43 2.60 12.04
CA SER A 130 -8.01 3.03 13.32
C SER A 130 -7.08 3.97 14.08
N ALA A 131 -5.79 3.62 14.13
CA ALA A 131 -4.79 4.36 14.88
C ALA A 131 -4.44 5.72 14.25
N HIS A 132 -4.50 5.86 12.92
CA HIS A 132 -4.03 7.06 12.22
C HIS A 132 -5.14 7.92 11.60
N PHE A 133 -6.33 7.36 11.36
CA PHE A 133 -7.36 8.04 10.56
C PHE A 133 -8.77 8.03 11.15
N LEU A 134 -9.05 7.19 12.14
CA LEU A 134 -10.40 7.06 12.73
C LEU A 134 -10.46 7.45 14.21
N ASP A 135 -9.38 8.02 14.75
CA ASP A 135 -9.32 8.52 16.13
C ASP A 135 -9.72 7.46 17.19
N ALA A 136 -9.41 6.19 16.92
CA ALA A 136 -9.76 5.10 17.83
C ALA A 136 -9.03 5.24 19.18
N PRO A 137 -9.71 4.97 20.31
CA PRO A 137 -9.10 5.07 21.62
C PRO A 137 -8.02 4.01 21.82
N ALA A 138 -7.01 4.32 22.65
CA ALA A 138 -5.90 3.41 22.92
C ALA A 138 -6.34 2.02 23.44
N THR A 139 -7.46 1.95 24.16
CA THR A 139 -8.04 0.69 24.63
C THR A 139 -8.50 -0.22 23.49
N GLU A 140 -9.08 0.35 22.42
CA GLU A 140 -9.49 -0.40 21.23
C GLU A 140 -8.26 -0.88 20.46
N LEU A 141 -7.27 0.00 20.26
CA LEU A 141 -6.02 -0.34 19.58
C LEU A 141 -5.25 -1.47 20.30
N THR A 142 -5.22 -1.41 21.63
CA THR A 142 -4.58 -2.45 22.45
C THR A 142 -5.32 -3.79 22.33
N ALA A 143 -6.66 -3.77 22.33
CA ALA A 143 -7.45 -4.98 22.16
C ALA A 143 -7.27 -5.61 20.77
N MET A 144 -7.17 -4.79 19.71
CA MET A 144 -6.88 -5.27 18.36
C MET A 144 -5.51 -5.94 18.26
N LEU A 145 -4.48 -5.35 18.88
CA LEU A 145 -3.15 -5.96 18.90
C LEU A 145 -3.13 -7.28 19.69
N ALA A 146 -3.78 -7.32 20.86
CA ALA A 146 -3.91 -8.54 21.64
C ALA A 146 -4.61 -9.65 20.84
N ARG A 147 -5.65 -9.30 20.06
CA ARG A 147 -6.32 -10.25 19.17
C ARG A 147 -5.39 -10.70 18.03
N ALA A 148 -4.61 -9.80 17.45
CA ALA A 148 -3.65 -10.13 16.39
C ALA A 148 -2.56 -11.11 16.89
N GLU A 149 -2.06 -10.91 18.10
CA GLU A 149 -1.11 -11.82 18.77
C GLU A 149 -1.72 -13.20 19.05
N GLU A 150 -3.01 -13.25 19.42
CA GLU A 150 -3.73 -14.51 19.65
C GLU A 150 -3.88 -15.31 18.35
N VAL A 151 -4.33 -14.69 17.26
CA VAL A 151 -4.58 -15.40 15.98
C VAL A 151 -3.31 -15.82 15.26
N THR A 152 -2.19 -15.14 15.54
CA THR A 152 -0.88 -15.54 15.02
C THR A 152 -0.23 -16.65 15.85
N GLU A 153 -0.85 -17.07 16.96
CA GLU A 153 -0.38 -18.15 17.84
C GLU A 153 1.06 -17.91 18.34
N GLY A 154 1.44 -16.64 18.52
CA GLY A 154 2.80 -16.26 18.92
C GLY A 154 3.87 -16.45 17.84
N ARG A 155 3.50 -16.62 16.55
CA ARG A 155 4.46 -16.48 15.45
C ARG A 155 4.92 -15.03 15.37
N ASP A 156 6.23 -14.83 15.21
CA ASP A 156 6.79 -13.50 14.98
C ASP A 156 6.31 -12.96 13.63
N ASP A 157 5.33 -12.04 13.67
CA ASP A 157 4.84 -11.30 12.50
C ASP A 157 5.37 -9.86 12.56
N PRO A 158 6.26 -9.46 11.63
CA PRO A 158 6.77 -8.10 11.55
C PRO A 158 5.67 -7.03 11.48
N ARG A 159 4.52 -7.33 10.87
CA ARG A 159 3.39 -6.39 10.76
C ARG A 159 2.77 -6.08 12.12
N ILE A 160 2.62 -7.09 12.97
CA ILE A 160 2.12 -6.91 14.34
C ILE A 160 3.15 -6.14 15.18
N ALA A 161 4.43 -6.49 15.04
CA ALA A 161 5.52 -5.79 15.72
C ALA A 161 5.58 -4.30 15.34
N ILE A 162 5.37 -3.95 14.06
CA ILE A 162 5.25 -2.57 13.59
C ILE A 162 4.06 -1.86 14.25
N CYS A 163 2.88 -2.47 14.27
CA CYS A 163 1.71 -1.88 14.92
C CYS A 163 1.94 -1.63 16.42
N SER A 164 2.58 -2.57 17.12
CA SER A 164 2.98 -2.44 18.53
C SER A 164 3.94 -1.26 18.73
N ALA A 165 4.97 -1.16 17.88
CA ALA A 165 5.94 -0.07 17.93
C ALA A 165 5.31 1.30 17.64
N LEU A 166 4.39 1.38 16.66
CA LEU A 166 3.63 2.60 16.35
C LEU A 166 2.76 3.05 17.52
N LEU A 167 2.10 2.10 18.22
CA LEU A 167 1.29 2.41 19.41
C LEU A 167 2.16 2.95 20.55
N ALA A 168 3.29 2.29 20.81
CA ALA A 168 4.23 2.66 21.86
C ALA A 168 5.08 3.89 21.52
N ARG A 169 5.08 4.33 20.25
CA ARG A 169 6.00 5.34 19.69
C ARG A 169 7.48 4.98 19.89
N ASP A 170 7.80 3.71 19.75
CA ASP A 170 9.14 3.16 19.96
C ASP A 170 9.91 3.13 18.63
N ALA A 171 10.88 4.02 18.49
CA ALA A 171 11.68 4.13 17.27
C ALA A 171 12.54 2.89 17.00
N GLY A 172 13.17 2.32 18.04
CA GLY A 172 14.04 1.16 17.87
C GLY A 172 13.26 -0.07 17.45
N ARG A 173 12.14 -0.33 18.14
CA ARG A 173 11.26 -1.46 17.78
C ARG A 173 10.61 -1.28 16.40
N PHE A 174 10.30 -0.06 16.00
CA PHE A 174 9.76 0.21 14.67
C PHE A 174 10.80 -0.11 13.59
N ASP A 175 12.03 0.37 13.77
CA ASP A 175 13.12 0.14 12.83
C ASP A 175 13.47 -1.33 12.65
N ASP A 176 13.52 -2.08 13.76
CA ASP A 176 13.81 -3.52 13.73
C ASP A 176 12.68 -4.27 13.03
N ALA A 177 11.43 -4.01 13.40
CA ALA A 177 10.27 -4.67 12.79
C ALA A 177 10.09 -4.32 11.30
N LEU A 178 10.40 -3.08 10.89
CA LEU A 178 10.41 -2.71 9.47
C LEU A 178 11.54 -3.41 8.71
N SER A 179 12.71 -3.59 9.33
CA SER A 179 13.82 -4.34 8.72
C SER A 179 13.41 -5.80 8.50
N ASP A 180 12.81 -6.44 9.50
CA ASP A 180 12.31 -7.82 9.38
C ASP A 180 11.24 -7.97 8.28
N LEU A 181 10.35 -6.98 8.15
CA LEU A 181 9.35 -6.95 7.08
C LEU A 181 10.00 -6.91 5.68
N LEU A 182 11.00 -6.04 5.50
CA LEU A 182 11.71 -5.88 4.23
C LEU A 182 12.57 -7.10 3.89
N ASP A 183 13.20 -7.72 4.88
CA ASP A 183 13.98 -8.95 4.71
C ASP A 183 13.07 -10.13 4.32
N LEU A 184 11.93 -10.29 5.01
CA LEU A 184 10.93 -11.32 4.67
C LEU A 184 10.40 -11.12 3.25
N ARG A 185 10.20 -9.86 2.85
CA ARG A 185 9.80 -9.50 1.50
C ARG A 185 10.86 -9.91 0.47
N GLU A 186 12.12 -9.55 0.68
CA GLU A 186 13.23 -9.88 -0.21
C GLU A 186 13.39 -11.40 -0.36
N GLN A 187 13.29 -12.15 0.74
CA GLN A 187 13.35 -13.61 0.74
C GLN A 187 12.21 -14.22 -0.09
N ARG A 188 10.97 -13.72 0.07
CA ARG A 188 9.81 -14.18 -0.73
C ARG A 188 10.01 -13.89 -2.21
N THR A 189 10.46 -12.70 -2.57
CA THR A 189 10.69 -12.31 -3.97
C THR A 189 11.81 -13.14 -4.60
N THR A 190 12.92 -13.36 -3.88
CA THR A 190 14.04 -14.19 -4.34
C THR A 190 13.61 -15.63 -4.54
N HIS A 191 12.89 -16.21 -3.58
CA HIS A 191 12.42 -17.59 -3.68
C HIS A 191 11.44 -17.81 -4.84
N LEU A 192 10.54 -16.84 -5.08
CA LEU A 192 9.64 -16.87 -6.23
C LEU A 192 10.43 -16.76 -7.54
N PHE A 193 11.45 -15.90 -7.60
CA PHE A 193 12.29 -15.76 -8.79
C PHE A 193 13.06 -17.04 -9.11
N ASP A 194 13.71 -17.65 -8.11
CA ASP A 194 14.49 -18.88 -8.26
C ASP A 194 13.64 -20.08 -8.71
N ARG A 195 12.35 -20.08 -8.36
CA ARG A 195 11.39 -21.12 -8.78
C ARG A 195 10.73 -20.83 -10.13
N GLY A 196 11.12 -19.76 -10.83
CA GLY A 196 10.46 -19.30 -12.06
C GLY A 196 9.02 -18.82 -11.84
N GLY A 197 8.64 -18.53 -10.59
CA GLY A 197 7.30 -18.11 -10.16
C GLY A 197 7.13 -16.59 -10.01
N ALA A 198 8.22 -15.82 -9.91
CA ALA A 198 8.13 -14.37 -10.00
C ALA A 198 7.97 -13.97 -11.46
N HIS A 199 6.85 -13.33 -11.79
CA HIS A 199 6.72 -12.65 -13.08
C HIS A 199 7.82 -11.60 -13.18
N GLU A 200 8.61 -11.65 -14.24
CA GLU A 200 9.73 -10.73 -14.50
C GLU A 200 9.33 -9.25 -14.34
N GLU A 201 8.07 -8.93 -14.62
CA GLU A 201 7.47 -7.62 -14.38
C GLU A 201 7.54 -7.22 -12.90
N GLU A 202 7.04 -8.04 -11.98
CA GLU A 202 6.98 -7.73 -10.56
C GLU A 202 8.38 -7.58 -9.95
N ALA A 203 9.33 -8.41 -10.37
CA ALA A 203 10.72 -8.28 -9.94
C ALA A 203 11.35 -6.96 -10.43
N ALA A 204 10.98 -6.51 -11.63
CA ALA A 204 11.48 -5.26 -12.21
C ALA A 204 10.81 -4.00 -11.66
N THR A 205 9.58 -4.11 -11.11
CA THR A 205 8.82 -2.98 -10.55
C THR A 205 8.67 -3.06 -9.04
N GLU A 206 7.61 -3.67 -8.51
CA GLU A 206 7.32 -3.69 -7.07
C GLU A 206 8.45 -4.33 -6.26
N GLY A 207 9.23 -5.26 -6.84
CA GLY A 207 10.42 -5.84 -6.24
C GLY A 207 11.58 -4.86 -6.03
N GLN A 208 11.55 -3.69 -6.67
CA GLN A 208 12.56 -2.64 -6.51
C GLN A 208 12.14 -1.55 -5.51
N ILE A 209 10.84 -1.37 -5.28
CA ILE A 209 10.27 -0.29 -4.46
C ILE A 209 9.16 -0.82 -3.57
N ASP A 210 9.34 -0.68 -2.26
CA ASP A 210 8.33 -1.04 -1.27
C ASP A 210 7.45 0.16 -0.89
N VAL A 211 6.26 0.20 -1.50
CA VAL A 211 5.27 1.25 -1.24
C VAL A 211 4.61 1.08 0.13
N GLU A 212 4.44 -0.17 0.61
CA GLU A 212 3.92 -0.45 1.95
C GLU A 212 4.90 0.07 3.00
N GLY A 213 6.19 -0.27 2.85
CA GLY A 213 7.25 0.23 3.71
C GLY A 213 7.34 1.77 3.72
N LEU A 214 7.27 2.42 2.55
CA LEU A 214 7.24 3.89 2.46
C LEU A 214 6.05 4.50 3.21
N ALA A 215 4.87 3.89 3.10
CA ALA A 215 3.69 4.32 3.82
C ALA A 215 3.88 4.18 5.34
N LEU A 216 4.43 3.05 5.81
CA LEU A 216 4.68 2.80 7.22
C LEU A 216 5.68 3.80 7.83
N VAL A 217 6.76 4.12 7.11
CA VAL A 217 7.72 5.17 7.52
C VAL A 217 7.00 6.50 7.74
N ARG A 218 6.12 6.89 6.82
CA ARG A 218 5.36 8.15 6.92
C ARG A 218 4.37 8.15 8.08
N LEU A 219 3.73 7.02 8.35
CA LEU A 219 2.87 6.86 9.52
C LEU A 219 3.67 7.02 10.81
N ALA A 220 4.85 6.40 10.91
CA ALA A 220 5.74 6.55 12.07
C ALA A 220 6.18 8.00 12.27
N GLU A 221 6.65 8.66 11.22
CA GLU A 221 7.05 10.07 11.25
C GLU A 221 5.90 11.00 11.68
N SER A 222 4.67 10.75 11.20
CA SER A 222 3.49 11.52 11.61
C SER A 222 3.17 11.40 13.10
N ARG A 223 3.64 10.34 13.77
CA ARG A 223 3.53 10.13 15.22
C ARG A 223 4.73 10.67 16.00
N GLY A 224 5.68 11.33 15.33
CA GLY A 224 6.89 11.86 15.94
C GLY A 224 7.98 10.82 16.20
N ILE A 225 7.90 9.65 15.56
CA ILE A 225 8.95 8.64 15.61
C ILE A 225 10.07 9.07 14.66
N VAL A 226 11.31 9.10 15.17
CA VAL A 226 12.50 9.34 14.34
C VAL A 226 12.86 8.02 13.66
N THR A 227 12.77 7.99 12.33
CA THR A 227 13.09 6.81 11.50
C THR A 227 14.50 6.93 10.93
N ARG A 228 15.10 5.80 10.51
CA ARG A 228 16.41 5.78 9.82
C ARG A 228 16.34 6.63 8.55
N PRO A 229 17.46 7.24 8.11
CA PRO A 229 17.48 8.02 6.88
C PRO A 229 17.21 7.19 5.62
N GLU A 230 17.60 5.91 5.63
CA GLU A 230 17.48 4.99 4.50
C GLU A 230 17.05 3.59 4.96
N TYR A 231 16.25 2.93 4.12
CA TYR A 231 15.88 1.53 4.25
C TYR A 231 15.97 0.86 2.87
N PRO A 232 16.23 -0.47 2.82
CA PRO A 232 16.13 -1.23 1.58
C PRO A 232 14.78 -1.00 0.89
N PHE A 233 14.78 -0.90 -0.45
CA PHE A 233 13.58 -0.72 -1.28
C PHE A 233 12.75 0.55 -1.00
N ILE A 234 13.21 1.45 -0.12
CA ILE A 234 12.55 2.74 0.18
C ILE A 234 13.56 3.87 -0.07
N PRO A 235 13.74 4.29 -1.35
CA PRO A 235 14.65 5.38 -1.67
C PRO A 235 14.30 6.67 -0.92
N SER A 236 15.31 7.30 -0.30
CA SER A 236 15.14 8.53 0.49
C SER A 236 14.49 9.67 -0.31
N LEU A 237 14.74 9.74 -1.62
CA LEU A 237 14.12 10.70 -2.54
C LEU A 237 12.58 10.60 -2.58
N LEU A 238 11.99 9.43 -2.32
CA LEU A 238 10.53 9.24 -2.30
C LEU A 238 9.87 9.75 -1.01
N ARG A 239 10.68 10.01 0.02
CA ARG A 239 10.23 10.60 1.29
C ARG A 239 10.04 12.10 1.18
N VAL A 240 10.61 12.74 0.16
CA VAL A 240 10.24 14.10 -0.22
C VAL A 240 8.78 14.09 -0.65
N GLY A 241 7.98 15.04 -0.16
CA GLY A 241 6.56 15.13 -0.52
C GLY A 241 6.32 15.45 -1.99
N PRO A 242 5.06 15.38 -2.46
CA PRO A 242 4.72 15.70 -3.83
C PRO A 242 5.02 17.16 -4.14
N THR A 243 5.54 17.42 -5.35
CA THR A 243 5.89 18.76 -5.81
C THR A 243 4.69 19.54 -6.37
N ARG A 244 3.54 18.87 -6.55
CA ARG A 244 2.30 19.45 -7.04
C ARG A 244 1.14 19.09 -6.11
N ALA A 245 0.13 19.95 -6.05
CA ALA A 245 -1.15 19.59 -5.46
C ALA A 245 -1.89 18.59 -6.35
N PHE A 246 -2.59 17.65 -5.73
CA PHE A 246 -3.43 16.70 -6.44
C PHE A 246 -4.86 17.22 -6.58
N THR A 247 -5.58 16.73 -7.59
CA THR A 247 -7.03 16.91 -7.69
C THR A 247 -7.76 15.58 -7.49
N VAL A 248 -8.98 15.62 -6.98
CA VAL A 248 -9.77 14.42 -6.67
C VAL A 248 -10.03 13.57 -7.93
N ASP A 249 -10.15 14.21 -9.10
CA ASP A 249 -10.52 13.55 -10.36
C ASP A 249 -9.34 13.16 -11.24
N ASP A 250 -8.09 13.43 -10.81
CA ASP A 250 -6.85 13.09 -11.52
C ASP A 250 -6.78 11.62 -11.97
N TRP A 251 -7.48 10.72 -11.27
CA TRP A 251 -7.46 9.28 -11.53
C TRP A 251 -8.31 8.83 -12.72
N THR A 252 -9.25 9.67 -13.17
CA THR A 252 -10.13 9.35 -14.32
C THR A 252 -9.45 9.59 -15.66
N ASP A 253 -8.36 10.35 -15.66
CA ASP A 253 -7.50 10.54 -16.82
C ASP A 253 -6.22 9.72 -16.64
N ILE A 254 -5.99 8.73 -17.51
CA ILE A 254 -4.78 7.90 -17.49
C ILE A 254 -3.76 8.33 -18.55
N ALA A 255 -3.95 9.47 -19.22
CA ALA A 255 -3.09 9.94 -20.32
C ALA A 255 -1.58 9.94 -20.01
N GLU A 256 -0.78 9.80 -21.08
CA GLU A 256 0.70 9.71 -21.11
C GLU A 256 1.46 10.96 -20.60
#